data_AF-F2G3S3-F1
#
_entry.id   AF-F2G3S3-F1
#
_cell.length_a   1.000
_cell.length_b   1.000
_cell.length_c   1.000
_cell.angle_alpha   90.00
_cell.angle_beta   90.00
_cell.angle_gamma   90.00
#
_symmetry.space_group_name_H-M   'P 1'
#
loop_
_entity.id
_entity.type
_entity.pdbx_description
1 polymer ?
#
loop_
_entity_poly.entity_id
_entity_poly.type
_entity_poly.pdbx_seq_one_letter_code
_entity_poly.pdbx_strand_id
1 'polypeptide(L)'
;MQKVSTQKGFTLIELIIVIVLLGILAVTAAPKFLNLQDDARDSVLQGIAGSIESAASIVYGKALIQDAAGSADSSVTVDGTTLDVVYGYPDASDVANLTAIIEVDLGAESDYAAVSNDTDTVTIYYTGDYDEAPDPGAACSLSYVNSGAEGERPAITVTPCEG
;
A
#
# COMPACT_ATOMS: atom_id res chain seq x y z
N MET A 1 -59.06 -25.40 -27.55
CA MET A 1 -59.35 -24.32 -26.57
C MET A 1 -58.04 -23.87 -25.97
N GLN A 2 -57.56 -22.68 -26.34
CA GLN A 2 -56.31 -22.12 -25.83
C GLN A 2 -56.58 -21.57 -24.41
N LYS A 3 -55.94 -22.16 -23.40
CA LYS A 3 -56.05 -21.72 -22.00
C LYS A 3 -55.31 -20.40 -21.84
N VAL A 4 -56.03 -19.28 -21.69
CA VAL A 4 -55.43 -17.98 -21.39
C VAL A 4 -54.97 -17.98 -19.93
N SER A 5 -53.67 -17.81 -19.68
CA SER A 5 -53.13 -17.65 -18.34
C SER A 5 -53.36 -16.22 -17.86
N THR A 6 -54.10 -16.05 -16.76
CA THR A 6 -54.26 -14.77 -16.07
C THR A 6 -52.90 -14.28 -15.59
N GLN A 7 -52.36 -13.22 -16.20
CA GLN A 7 -51.25 -12.47 -15.61
C GLN A 7 -51.75 -11.82 -14.32
N LYS A 8 -51.23 -12.28 -13.17
CA LYS A 8 -51.37 -11.54 -11.91
C LYS A 8 -50.50 -10.29 -12.03
N GLY A 9 -51.13 -9.12 -12.12
CA GLY A 9 -50.42 -7.84 -12.07
C GLY A 9 -49.79 -7.64 -10.68
N PHE A 10 -48.62 -7.01 -10.64
CA PHE A 10 -47.94 -6.63 -9.40
C PHE A 10 -48.77 -5.58 -8.65
N THR A 11 -48.94 -5.71 -7.34
CA THR A 11 -49.66 -4.71 -6.55
C THR A 11 -48.77 -3.50 -6.25
N LEU A 12 -49.37 -2.30 -6.17
CA LEU A 12 -48.63 -1.10 -5.77
C LEU A 12 -48.01 -1.23 -4.38
N ILE A 13 -48.66 -1.98 -3.48
CA ILE A 13 -48.13 -2.21 -2.13
C ILE A 13 -46.90 -3.12 -2.14
N GLU A 14 -46.83 -4.14 -3.00
CA GLU A 14 -45.62 -4.97 -3.15
C GLU A 14 -44.43 -4.13 -3.61
N LEU A 15 -44.64 -3.22 -4.57
CA LEU A 15 -43.57 -2.33 -5.03
C LEU A 15 -43.09 -1.38 -3.91
N ILE A 16 -44.02 -0.80 -3.15
CA ILE A 16 -43.71 0.10 -2.03
C ILE A 16 -42.95 -0.64 -0.92
N ILE A 17 -43.35 -1.86 -0.57
CA ILE A 17 -42.67 -2.65 0.46
C ILE A 17 -41.23 -2.96 0.04
N VAL A 18 -41.00 -3.30 -1.24
CA VAL A 18 -39.64 -3.58 -1.75
C VAL A 18 -38.73 -2.37 -1.62
N ILE A 19 -39.17 -1.18 -2.04
CA ILE A 19 -38.32 0.03 -1.92
C ILE A 19 -38.03 0.40 -0.46
N VAL A 20 -39.00 0.20 0.45
CA VAL A 20 -38.80 0.45 1.88
C VAL A 20 -37.79 -0.53 2.46
N LEU A 21 -37.90 -1.82 2.13
CA LEU A 21 -36.95 -2.84 2.58
C LEU A 21 -35.54 -2.58 2.03
N LEU A 22 -35.41 -2.22 0.75
CA LEU A 22 -34.13 -1.83 0.16
C LEU A 22 -33.55 -0.57 0.83
N GLY A 23 -34.40 0.40 1.20
CA GLY A 23 -33.98 1.59 1.93
C GLY A 23 -33.37 1.28 3.30
N ILE A 24 -34.00 0.37 4.08
CA ILE A 24 -33.46 -0.06 5.39
C ILE A 24 -32.12 -0.79 5.22
N LEU A 25 -32.04 -1.73 4.27
CA LEU A 25 -30.82 -2.48 4.00
C LEU A 25 -29.67 -1.55 3.59
N ALA A 26 -29.93 -0.58 2.72
CA ALA A 26 -28.93 0.38 2.26
C ALA A 26 -28.32 1.20 3.42
N VAL A 27 -29.16 1.72 4.33
CA VAL A 27 -28.68 2.53 5.48
C VAL A 27 -27.79 1.71 6.41
N THR A 28 -28.10 0.42 6.62
CA THR A 28 -27.29 -0.45 7.48
C THR A 28 -26.01 -0.96 6.81
N ALA A 29 -26.01 -1.10 5.48
CA ALA A 29 -24.88 -1.64 4.72
C ALA A 29 -23.83 -0.57 4.35
N ALA A 30 -24.27 0.67 4.09
CA ALA A 30 -23.39 1.74 3.63
C ALA A 30 -22.19 2.03 4.57
N PRO A 31 -22.35 2.15 5.91
CA PRO A 31 -21.22 2.42 6.79
C PRO A 31 -20.17 1.30 6.77
N LYS A 32 -20.62 0.04 6.72
CA LYS A 32 -19.73 -1.12 6.68
C LYS A 32 -18.95 -1.23 5.36
N PHE A 33 -19.55 -0.79 4.25
CA PHE A 33 -18.90 -0.81 2.95
C PHE A 33 -17.79 0.23 2.85
N LEU A 34 -17.94 1.39 3.49
CA LEU A 34 -16.91 2.43 3.52
C LEU A 34 -15.66 1.94 4.28
N ASN A 35 -15.83 1.43 5.50
CA ASN A 35 -14.71 0.93 6.31
C ASN A 35 -13.97 -0.25 5.65
N LEU A 36 -14.67 -1.06 4.85
CA LEU A 36 -14.03 -2.19 4.15
C LEU A 36 -13.00 -1.74 3.10
N GLN A 37 -13.18 -0.56 2.51
CA GLN A 37 -12.22 -0.02 1.55
C GLN A 37 -10.95 0.44 2.27
N ASP A 38 -11.09 1.11 3.41
CA ASP A 38 -9.97 1.55 4.24
C ASP A 38 -9.20 0.35 4.81
N ASP A 39 -9.91 -0.65 5.35
CA ASP A 39 -9.33 -1.93 5.80
C ASP A 39 -8.54 -2.64 4.67
N ALA A 40 -9.06 -2.58 3.44
CA ALA A 40 -8.41 -3.19 2.28
C ALA A 40 -7.12 -2.44 1.91
N ARG A 41 -7.14 -1.10 1.95
CA ARG A 41 -5.97 -0.26 1.68
C ARG A 41 -4.89 -0.45 2.75
N ASP A 42 -5.29 -0.48 4.02
CA ASP A 42 -4.40 -0.77 5.14
C ASP A 42 -3.73 -2.14 4.99
N SER A 43 -4.49 -3.15 4.56
CA SER A 43 -3.97 -4.50 4.31
C SER A 43 -2.94 -4.51 3.16
N VAL A 44 -3.16 -3.71 2.11
CA VAL A 44 -2.20 -3.59 1.01
C VAL A 44 -0.93 -2.89 1.47
N LEU A 45 -1.03 -1.77 2.19
CA LEU A 45 0.13 -1.06 2.75
C LEU A 45 0.93 -1.95 3.71
N GLN A 46 0.26 -2.73 4.56
CA GLN A 46 0.92 -3.73 5.41
C GLN A 46 1.60 -4.83 4.60
N GLY A 47 0.99 -5.26 3.49
CA GLY A 47 1.61 -6.20 2.54
C GLY A 47 2.87 -5.62 1.89
N ILE A 48 2.83 -4.36 1.48
CA ILE A 48 3.98 -3.64 0.93
C ILE A 48 5.09 -3.50 1.99
N ALA A 49 4.74 -3.14 3.23
CA ALA A 49 5.70 -3.08 4.34
C ALA A 49 6.40 -4.41 4.56
N GLY A 50 5.66 -5.52 4.60
CA GLY A 50 6.23 -6.86 4.72
C GLY A 50 7.16 -7.23 3.55
N SER A 51 6.79 -6.83 2.33
CA SER A 51 7.64 -7.03 1.15
C SER A 51 8.96 -6.25 1.27
N ILE A 52 8.90 -4.99 1.71
CA ILE A 52 10.10 -4.15 1.93
C ILE A 52 10.96 -4.73 3.06
N GLU A 53 10.37 -5.15 4.19
CA GLU A 53 11.11 -5.78 5.29
C GLU A 53 11.88 -7.04 4.85
N SER A 54 11.23 -7.87 4.03
CA SER A 54 11.82 -9.08 3.46
C SER A 54 12.96 -8.73 2.51
N ALA A 55 12.73 -7.81 1.57
CA ALA A 55 13.72 -7.37 0.60
C ALA A 55 14.93 -6.71 1.28
N ALA A 56 14.69 -5.82 2.25
CA ALA A 56 15.73 -5.18 3.05
C ALA A 56 16.60 -6.20 3.81
N SER A 57 16.01 -7.29 4.31
CA SER A 57 16.74 -8.37 4.97
C SER A 57 17.64 -9.14 4.00
N ILE A 58 17.19 -9.35 2.76
CA ILE A 58 17.98 -9.99 1.69
C ILE A 58 19.15 -9.09 1.29
N VAL A 59 18.89 -7.80 1.07
CA VAL A 59 19.90 -6.79 0.72
C VAL A 59 20.95 -6.68 1.83
N TYR A 60 20.53 -6.63 3.09
CA TYR A 60 21.44 -6.64 4.24
C TYR A 60 22.32 -7.89 4.30
N GLY A 61 21.75 -9.07 4.05
CA GLY A 61 22.53 -10.30 3.95
C GLY A 61 23.60 -10.25 2.85
N LYS A 62 23.29 -9.64 1.70
CA LYS A 62 24.25 -9.42 0.61
C LYS A 62 25.30 -8.37 0.96
N ALA A 63 24.90 -7.31 1.65
CA ALA A 63 25.81 -6.25 2.09
C ALA A 63 26.85 -6.77 3.09
N LEU A 64 26.47 -7.67 4.00
CA LEU A 64 27.42 -8.34 4.90
C LEU A 64 28.47 -9.17 4.15
N ILE A 65 28.07 -9.87 3.08
CA ILE A 65 29.00 -10.66 2.26
C ILE A 65 29.96 -9.77 1.46
N GLN A 66 29.50 -8.57 1.06
CA GLN A 66 30.24 -7.61 0.27
C GLN A 66 30.94 -6.52 1.12
N ASP A 67 30.97 -6.68 2.44
CA ASP A 67 31.60 -5.74 3.40
C ASP A 67 31.03 -4.31 3.35
N ALA A 68 29.76 -4.17 2.97
CA ALA A 68 29.06 -2.90 2.83
C ALA A 68 28.18 -2.52 4.04
N ALA A 69 27.93 -3.45 4.96
CA ALA A 69 26.99 -3.25 6.07
C ALA A 69 27.42 -2.23 7.13
N GLY A 70 28.72 -1.94 7.24
CA GLY A 70 29.26 -0.97 8.21
C GLY A 70 29.38 0.47 7.68
N SER A 71 28.99 0.72 6.43
CA SER A 71 29.17 2.03 5.78
C SER A 71 27.83 2.76 5.64
N ALA A 72 27.83 4.06 5.93
CA ALA A 72 26.66 4.93 5.76
C ALA A 72 26.33 5.22 4.28
N ASP A 73 27.27 4.97 3.38
CA ASP A 73 27.15 5.16 1.95
C ASP A 73 27.99 4.07 1.27
N SER A 74 27.33 3.15 0.58
CA SER A 74 27.95 2.05 -0.15
C SER A 74 26.98 1.52 -1.20
N SER A 75 27.44 0.56 -2.00
CA SER A 75 26.59 -0.16 -2.94
C SER A 75 26.80 -1.66 -2.85
N VAL A 76 25.74 -2.41 -3.15
CA VAL A 76 25.73 -3.87 -3.17
C VAL A 76 25.13 -4.35 -4.48
N THR A 77 25.70 -5.41 -5.06
CA THR A 77 25.08 -6.05 -6.23
C THR A 77 24.20 -7.22 -5.80
N VAL A 78 22.91 -7.15 -6.14
CA VAL A 78 21.91 -8.19 -5.92
C VAL A 78 21.38 -8.64 -7.29
N ASP A 79 21.66 -9.89 -7.64
CA ASP A 79 21.22 -10.53 -8.89
C ASP A 79 21.50 -9.73 -10.19
N GLY A 80 22.63 -9.01 -10.19
CA GLY A 80 23.08 -8.22 -11.34
C GLY A 80 22.61 -6.77 -11.34
N THR A 81 21.77 -6.38 -10.38
CA THR A 81 21.37 -5.00 -10.12
C THR A 81 22.25 -4.43 -9.02
N THR A 82 22.86 -3.27 -9.26
CA THR A 82 23.56 -2.51 -8.22
C THR A 82 22.56 -1.64 -7.48
N LEU A 83 22.57 -1.73 -6.16
CA LEU A 83 21.71 -0.97 -5.27
C LEU A 83 22.57 -0.17 -4.31
N ASP A 84 22.19 1.06 -4.06
CA ASP A 84 22.80 1.88 -3.03
C ASP A 84 22.25 1.46 -1.65
N VAL A 85 23.13 1.44 -0.66
CA VAL A 85 22.81 0.97 0.69
C VAL A 85 23.37 1.88 1.77
N VAL A 86 22.56 2.09 2.80
CA VAL A 86 22.91 2.76 4.05
C VAL A 86 22.97 1.72 5.16
N TYR A 87 24.15 1.51 5.72
CA TYR A 87 24.43 0.48 6.72
C TYR A 87 23.95 -0.92 6.30
N GLY A 88 24.07 -1.21 5.00
CA GLY A 88 23.68 -2.47 4.37
C GLY A 88 22.18 -2.61 4.06
N TYR A 89 21.35 -1.64 4.39
CA TYR A 89 19.93 -1.62 4.01
C TYR A 89 19.71 -0.74 2.77
N PRO A 90 18.66 -0.96 1.98
CA PRO A 90 18.36 -0.14 0.80
C PRO A 90 18.32 1.35 1.13
N ASP A 91 19.01 2.15 0.34
CA ASP A 91 19.00 3.61 0.45
C ASP A 91 17.66 4.20 -0.08
N ALA A 92 17.09 5.15 0.66
CA ALA A 92 15.83 5.84 0.40
C ALA A 92 15.95 7.11 -0.48
N SER A 93 17.16 7.60 -0.74
CA SER A 93 17.42 8.83 -1.49
C SER A 93 16.92 8.78 -2.94
N ASP A 94 16.81 7.58 -3.50
CA ASP A 94 16.17 7.33 -4.79
C ASP A 94 15.09 6.24 -4.65
N VAL A 95 13.85 6.60 -4.92
CA VAL A 95 12.72 5.67 -4.94
C VAL A 95 12.93 4.52 -5.93
N ALA A 96 13.70 4.72 -7.01
CA ALA A 96 14.05 3.65 -7.95
C ALA A 96 14.89 2.56 -7.28
N ASN A 97 15.75 2.92 -6.32
CA ASN A 97 16.58 1.98 -5.57
C ASN A 97 15.72 1.07 -4.67
N LEU A 98 14.74 1.65 -3.96
CA LEU A 98 13.82 0.89 -3.10
C LEU A 98 12.81 0.07 -3.92
N THR A 99 12.35 0.58 -5.06
CA THR A 99 11.37 -0.14 -5.90
C THR A 99 12.00 -1.26 -6.72
N ALA A 100 13.31 -1.20 -7.02
CA ALA A 100 14.03 -2.25 -7.72
C ALA A 100 14.10 -3.60 -6.98
N ILE A 101 13.81 -3.62 -5.67
CA ILE A 101 13.91 -4.82 -4.82
C ILE A 101 12.57 -5.42 -4.38
N ILE A 102 11.46 -4.80 -4.78
CA ILE A 102 10.11 -5.29 -4.48
C ILE A 102 9.38 -5.61 -5.79
N GLU A 103 8.53 -6.65 -5.77
CA GLU A 103 7.74 -7.06 -6.94
C GLU A 103 6.41 -6.27 -7.07
N VAL A 104 6.23 -5.21 -6.28
CA VAL A 104 4.99 -4.42 -6.26
C VAL A 104 5.06 -3.35 -7.35
N ASP A 105 4.03 -3.27 -8.18
CA ASP A 105 3.88 -2.19 -9.14
C ASP A 105 3.47 -0.89 -8.42
N LEU A 106 4.37 0.09 -8.45
CA LEU A 106 4.21 1.43 -7.86
C LEU A 106 4.41 2.53 -8.92
N GLY A 107 4.09 2.21 -10.19
CA GLY A 107 4.21 3.11 -11.32
C GLY A 107 3.10 4.16 -11.44
N ALA A 108 3.12 4.93 -12.53
CA ALA A 108 2.16 6.02 -12.76
C ALA A 108 0.70 5.55 -13.02
N GLU A 109 0.51 4.28 -13.38
CA GLU A 109 -0.80 3.69 -13.72
C GLU A 109 -1.35 2.79 -12.60
N SER A 110 -0.64 2.66 -11.47
CA SER A 110 -1.08 1.88 -10.32
C SER A 110 -1.85 2.72 -9.31
N ASP A 111 -2.67 2.02 -8.51
CA ASP A 111 -3.42 2.60 -7.39
C ASP A 111 -2.51 3.11 -6.26
N TYR A 112 -1.24 2.70 -6.25
CA TYR A 112 -0.23 3.13 -5.29
C TYR A 112 0.95 3.74 -6.03
N ALA A 113 1.56 4.75 -5.42
CA ALA A 113 2.77 5.39 -5.90
C ALA A 113 3.79 5.51 -4.78
N ALA A 114 5.05 5.72 -5.15
CA ALA A 114 6.15 5.95 -4.23
C ALA A 114 6.86 7.26 -4.58
N VAL A 115 7.31 8.00 -3.56
CA VAL A 115 8.06 9.24 -3.71
C VAL A 115 9.23 9.26 -2.72
N SER A 116 10.39 9.79 -3.14
CA SER A 116 11.44 10.21 -2.21
C SER A 116 11.12 11.62 -1.71
N ASN A 117 10.90 11.77 -0.40
CA ASN A 117 10.62 13.07 0.22
C ASN A 117 11.90 13.85 0.49
N ASP A 118 12.94 13.11 0.86
CA ASP A 118 14.28 13.61 1.13
C ASP A 118 15.32 12.49 0.86
N THR A 119 16.54 12.66 1.35
CA THR A 119 17.61 11.68 1.20
C THR A 119 17.45 10.43 2.06
N ASP A 120 16.54 10.46 3.03
CA ASP A 120 16.39 9.42 4.04
C ASP A 120 15.02 8.76 4.04
N THR A 121 14.04 9.31 3.33
CA THR A 121 12.64 8.91 3.47
C THR A 121 11.94 8.71 2.12
N VAL A 122 11.42 7.50 1.91
CA VAL A 122 10.47 7.18 0.85
C VAL A 122 9.07 7.05 1.45
N THR A 123 8.08 7.69 0.84
CA THR A 123 6.66 7.50 1.15
C THR A 123 5.99 6.72 0.03
N ILE A 124 5.24 5.68 0.39
CA ILE A 124 4.34 4.93 -0.49
C ILE A 124 2.91 5.23 -0.06
N TYR A 125 2.04 5.55 -0.99
CA TYR A 125 0.69 6.02 -0.67
C TYR A 125 -0.32 5.61 -1.74
N TYR A 126 -1.59 5.52 -1.33
CA TYR A 126 -2.70 5.30 -2.27
C TYR A 126 -2.99 6.59 -3.05
N THR A 127 -2.92 6.55 -4.37
CA THR A 127 -3.01 7.75 -5.22
C THR A 127 -4.39 8.38 -5.24
N GLY A 128 -5.46 7.60 -4.99
CA GLY A 128 -6.83 8.10 -5.03
C GLY A 128 -7.22 9.03 -3.87
N ASP A 129 -6.43 9.09 -2.80
CA ASP A 129 -6.70 9.97 -1.64
C ASP A 129 -5.91 11.29 -1.68
N TYR A 130 -5.03 11.47 -2.68
CA TYR A 130 -4.03 12.53 -2.70
C TYR A 130 -3.88 13.16 -4.10
N ASP A 131 -4.06 14.49 -4.20
CA ASP A 131 -3.80 15.25 -5.44
C ASP A 131 -2.29 15.40 -5.73
N GLU A 132 -1.48 15.40 -4.67
CA GLU A 132 -0.01 15.48 -4.71
C GLU A 132 0.58 14.51 -3.68
N ALA A 133 1.84 14.14 -3.84
CA ALA A 133 2.46 13.20 -2.92
C ALA A 133 2.43 13.71 -1.46
N PRO A 134 1.95 12.92 -0.49
CA PRO A 134 1.82 13.36 0.88
C PRO A 134 3.15 13.37 1.64
N ASP A 135 3.21 14.20 2.67
CA ASP A 135 4.31 14.18 3.65
C ASP A 135 4.41 12.81 4.35
N PRO A 136 5.62 12.39 4.77
CA PRO A 136 5.79 11.16 5.55
C PRO A 136 4.90 11.12 6.80
N GLY A 137 4.17 10.02 6.99
CA GLY A 137 3.28 9.83 8.13
C GLY A 137 1.87 10.40 7.94
N ALA A 138 1.50 10.86 6.74
CA ALA A 138 0.11 11.14 6.41
C ALA A 138 -0.75 9.86 6.45
N ALA A 139 -2.07 10.00 6.62
CA ALA A 139 -2.99 8.86 6.65
C ALA A 139 -2.89 8.01 5.36
N CYS A 140 -3.19 6.73 5.42
CA CYS A 140 -3.17 5.85 4.24
C CYS A 140 -1.82 5.86 3.48
N SER A 141 -0.72 5.89 4.24
CA SER A 141 0.63 5.90 3.68
C SER A 141 1.58 5.01 4.47
N LEU A 142 2.66 4.61 3.82
CA LEU A 142 3.78 3.88 4.38
C LEU A 142 5.04 4.73 4.22
N SER A 143 5.77 4.96 5.30
CA SER A 143 7.08 5.62 5.27
C SER A 143 8.20 4.61 5.52
N TYR A 144 9.17 4.56 4.62
CA TYR A 144 10.46 3.90 4.80
C TYR A 144 11.50 4.97 5.13
N VAL A 145 12.17 4.84 6.27
CA VAL A 145 13.28 5.71 6.68
C VAL A 145 14.56 4.90 6.75
N ASN A 146 15.64 5.44 6.17
CA ASN A 146 16.98 4.85 6.17
C ASN A 146 17.43 4.37 7.56
N SER A 147 18.32 3.38 7.56
CA SER A 147 18.99 2.96 8.79
C SER A 147 19.84 4.10 9.36
N GLY A 148 19.77 4.32 10.68
CA GLY A 148 20.54 5.36 11.37
C GLY A 148 21.97 4.97 11.72
N ALA A 149 22.28 3.68 11.80
CA ALA A 149 23.57 3.16 12.22
C ALA A 149 23.80 1.70 11.81
N GLU A 150 25.06 1.25 11.86
CA GLU A 150 25.41 -0.15 11.65
C GLU A 150 24.62 -1.08 12.60
N GLY A 151 23.93 -2.06 12.02
CA GLY A 151 23.12 -3.03 12.75
C GLY A 151 21.74 -2.51 13.20
N GLU A 152 21.41 -1.25 12.92
CA GLU A 152 20.06 -0.71 13.13
C GLU A 152 19.20 -0.95 11.88
N ARG A 153 17.96 -1.41 12.06
CA ARG A 153 17.04 -1.65 10.93
C ARG A 153 16.43 -0.33 10.47
N PRO A 154 16.13 -0.17 9.17
CA PRO A 154 15.34 0.96 8.70
C PRO A 154 13.96 0.97 9.36
N ALA A 155 13.41 2.16 9.58
CA ALA A 155 12.08 2.30 10.14
C ALA A 155 11.03 2.22 9.03
N ILE A 156 10.17 1.21 9.11
CA ILE A 156 9.07 0.99 8.15
C ILE A 156 7.77 1.18 8.92
N THR A 157 7.05 2.26 8.64
CA THR A 157 5.86 2.64 9.39
C THR A 157 4.68 2.75 8.46
N VAL A 158 3.61 1.99 8.73
CA VAL A 158 2.32 2.15 8.06
C VAL A 158 1.43 3.06 8.92
N THR A 159 0.95 4.14 8.31
CA THR A 159 -0.05 5.03 8.90
C THR A 159 -1.42 4.61 8.35
N PRO A 160 -2.36 4.19 9.22
CA PRO A 160 -3.68 3.72 8.79
C PRO A 160 -4.44 4.75 7.93
N CYS A 161 -5.32 4.25 7.07
CA CYS A 161 -6.24 5.07 6.28
C CYS A 161 -7.36 5.68 7.13
N GLU A 162 -7.68 5.07 8.27
CA GLU A 162 -8.67 5.63 9.22
C GLU A 162 -8.08 6.79 10.06
N GLY A 163 -8.76 7.93 10.04
CA GLY A 163 -8.53 9.10 10.89
C GLY A 163 -9.82 9.61 11.53
#